data_AF-A0A952N0L4-F1
#
_entry.id   AF-A0A952N0L4-F1
#
_cell.length_a   1.000
_cell.length_b   1.000
_cell.length_c   1.000
_cell.angle_alpha   90.00
_cell.angle_beta   90.00
_cell.angle_gamma   90.00
#
_symmetry.space_group_name_H-M   'P 1'
#
loop_
_entity.id
_entity.type
_entity.pdbx_description
1 polymer ?
#
loop_
_entity_poly.entity_id
_entity_poly.type
_entity_poly.pdbx_seq_one_letter_code
_entity_poly.pdbx_strand_id
1 'polypeptide(L)'
;MTENKTPIPPQLGEWLSRNRLKIELILTVPALVFYFTVNNQEILMVTMTTLAAFYFLSAYIKVDVEEMFGLIALKVVNISCAVCVLSLLFKTLALEGAQHMMLVGSLSIASGVLIILAMWVKSQNRNYLPFLIRALILGFITGWVFLPEIREMMA
;
A
#
# COMPACT_ATOMS: atom_id res chain seq x y z
N MET A 1 -35.25 3.99 -21.06
CA MET A 1 -34.00 3.49 -20.46
C MET A 1 -33.15 4.69 -20.10
N THR A 2 -33.18 5.11 -18.84
CA THR A 2 -32.42 6.27 -18.35
C THR A 2 -31.01 5.84 -17.99
N GLU A 3 -30.05 6.31 -18.78
CA GLU A 3 -28.61 6.13 -18.58
C GLU A 3 -28.19 6.86 -17.28
N ASN A 4 -27.98 6.08 -16.22
CA ASN A 4 -27.53 6.59 -14.92
C ASN A 4 -26.02 6.83 -14.99
N LYS A 5 -25.61 7.99 -15.52
CA LYS A 5 -24.23 8.49 -15.42
C LYS A 5 -24.00 8.95 -13.99
N THR A 6 -23.36 8.13 -13.16
CA THR A 6 -22.80 8.61 -11.90
C THR A 6 -21.70 9.64 -12.22
N PRO A 7 -21.86 10.92 -11.85
CA PRO A 7 -20.84 11.93 -12.10
C PRO A 7 -19.83 11.81 -10.96
N ILE A 8 -18.83 10.95 -11.11
CA ILE A 8 -17.60 11.17 -10.36
C ILE A 8 -17.02 12.46 -10.96
N PRO A 9 -16.90 13.57 -10.21
CA PRO A 9 -16.47 14.83 -10.78
C PRO A 9 -15.07 14.61 -11.39
N PRO A 10 -14.89 14.87 -12.70
CA PRO A 10 -13.63 14.60 -13.40
C PRO A 10 -12.42 15.32 -12.76
N GLN A 11 -12.69 16.36 -11.97
CA GLN A 11 -11.70 17.16 -11.25
C GLN A 11 -11.02 16.39 -10.11
N LEU A 12 -11.70 15.48 -9.41
CA LEU A 12 -11.12 14.82 -8.23
C LEU A 12 -10.05 13.81 -8.66
N GLY A 13 -10.31 13.02 -9.69
CA GLY A 13 -9.36 12.01 -10.19
C GLY A 13 -8.08 12.62 -10.74
N GLU A 14 -8.18 13.71 -11.50
CA GLU A 14 -7.02 14.44 -12.03
C GLU A 14 -6.25 15.18 -10.93
N TRP A 15 -6.95 15.75 -9.95
CA TRP A 15 -6.31 16.40 -8.81
C TRP A 15 -5.56 15.38 -7.93
N LEU A 16 -6.16 14.22 -7.70
CA LEU A 16 -5.58 13.14 -6.90
C LEU A 16 -4.38 12.51 -7.60
N SER A 17 -4.41 12.32 -8.92
CA SER A 17 -3.26 11.81 -9.69
C SER A 17 -2.09 12.80 -9.66
N ARG A 18 -2.35 14.10 -9.83
CA ARG A 18 -1.33 15.16 -9.83
C ARG A 18 -0.67 15.35 -8.46
N ASN A 19 -1.44 15.23 -7.38
CA ASN A 19 -0.93 15.43 -6.02
C ASN A 19 -0.60 14.12 -5.30
N ARG A 20 -0.66 12.97 -5.98
CA ARG A 20 -0.54 11.65 -5.36
C ARG A 20 0.67 11.49 -4.46
N LEU A 21 1.87 11.85 -4.95
CA LEU A 21 3.11 11.74 -4.17
C LEU A 21 3.11 12.66 -2.94
N LYS A 22 2.50 13.85 -3.05
CA LYS A 22 2.38 14.78 -1.91
C LYS A 22 1.44 14.23 -0.85
N ILE A 23 0.28 13.71 -1.27
CA ILE A 23 -0.72 13.12 -0.38
C ILE A 23 -0.14 11.88 0.29
N GLU A 24 0.58 11.05 -0.48
CA GLU A 24 1.27 9.88 0.03
C GLU A 24 2.26 10.27 1.13
N LEU A 25 3.16 11.21 0.87
CA LEU A 25 4.11 11.69 1.89
C LEU A 25 3.41 12.27 3.13
N ILE A 26 2.35 13.05 2.94
CA ILE A 26 1.57 13.65 4.04
C ILE A 26 0.88 12.57 4.89
N LEU A 27 0.54 11.41 4.33
CA LEU A 27 -0.07 10.31 5.08
C LEU A 27 0.97 9.35 5.67
N THR A 28 2.05 9.06 4.93
CA THR A 28 3.07 8.11 5.35
C THR A 28 3.96 8.66 6.46
N VAL A 29 4.33 9.95 6.41
CA VAL A 29 5.20 10.55 7.43
C VAL A 29 4.54 10.56 8.82
N PRO A 30 3.28 11.04 9.00
CA PRO A 30 2.61 10.96 10.28
C PRO A 30 2.37 9.51 10.71
N ALA A 31 1.95 8.62 9.80
CA ALA A 31 1.74 7.22 10.14
C ALA A 31 3.02 6.57 10.71
N LEU A 32 4.18 6.83 10.09
CA LEU A 32 5.49 6.40 10.60
C LEU A 32 5.85 7.05 11.94
N VAL A 33 5.67 8.36 12.06
CA VAL A 33 5.97 9.09 13.30
C VAL A 33 5.11 8.55 14.44
N PHE A 34 3.80 8.40 14.24
CA PHE A 34 2.90 7.85 15.25
C PHE A 34 3.23 6.40 15.58
N TYR A 35 3.59 5.59 14.58
CA TYR A 35 4.05 4.22 14.77
C TYR A 35 5.29 4.13 15.69
N PHE A 36 6.27 5.01 15.52
CA PHE A 36 7.53 4.96 16.27
C PHE A 36 7.53 5.77 17.58
N THR A 37 6.71 6.81 17.72
CA THR A 37 6.87 7.80 18.79
C THR A 37 5.65 7.97 19.69
N VAL A 38 4.45 7.54 19.27
CA VAL A 38 3.22 7.87 19.99
C VAL A 38 2.48 6.60 20.41
N ASN A 39 2.34 6.42 21.72
CA ASN A 39 1.66 5.26 22.31
C ASN A 39 0.13 5.38 22.31
N ASN A 40 -0.44 6.18 21.40
CA ASN A 40 -1.89 6.38 21.27
C ASN A 40 -2.43 5.47 20.16
N GLN A 41 -3.07 4.38 20.59
CA GLN A 41 -3.61 3.36 19.70
C GLN A 41 -4.70 3.87 18.77
N GLU A 42 -5.53 4.83 19.20
CA GLU A 42 -6.60 5.40 18.38
C GLU A 42 -6.04 6.21 17.21
N ILE A 43 -5.05 7.06 17.49
CA ILE A 43 -4.37 7.87 16.46
C ILE A 43 -3.64 6.97 15.47
N LEU A 44 -2.95 5.93 15.96
CA LEU A 44 -2.28 4.94 15.11
C LEU A 44 -3.28 4.22 14.20
N MET A 45 -4.43 3.81 14.75
CA MET A 45 -5.50 3.18 13.98
C MET A 45 -6.03 4.09 12.88
N VAL A 46 -6.38 5.33 13.20
CA VAL A 46 -6.90 6.29 12.21
C VAL A 46 -5.87 6.57 11.11
N THR A 47 -4.61 6.80 11.49
CA THR A 47 -3.57 7.16 10.52
C THR A 47 -3.19 6.01 9.60
N MET A 48 -3.02 4.79 10.13
CA MET A 48 -2.71 3.60 9.32
C MET A 48 -3.89 3.17 8.45
N THR A 49 -5.13 3.22 8.97
CA THR A 49 -6.32 2.89 8.16
C THR A 49 -6.54 3.91 7.04
N THR A 50 -6.31 5.20 7.31
CA THR A 50 -6.36 6.25 6.29
C THR A 50 -5.31 6.02 5.21
N LEU A 51 -4.08 5.66 5.60
CA LEU A 51 -3.01 5.33 4.65
C LEU A 51 -3.36 4.09 3.81
N ALA A 52 -3.88 3.04 4.43
CA ALA A 52 -4.34 1.84 3.72
C ALA A 52 -5.48 2.15 2.74
N ALA A 53 -6.46 2.95 3.15
CA ALA A 53 -7.55 3.40 2.30
C ALA A 53 -7.04 4.23 1.11
N PHE A 54 -6.06 5.10 1.34
CA PHE A 54 -5.42 5.87 0.27
C PHE A 54 -4.69 4.98 -0.73
N TYR A 55 -3.95 3.96 -0.28
CA TYR A 55 -3.32 2.99 -1.17
C TYR A 55 -4.33 2.19 -1.96
N PHE A 56 -5.42 1.75 -1.32
CA PHE A 56 -6.50 1.05 -2.00
C PHE A 56 -7.17 1.93 -3.05
N LEU A 57 -7.54 3.17 -2.71
CA LEU A 57 -8.16 4.11 -3.62
C LEU A 57 -7.23 4.50 -4.78
N SER A 58 -5.92 4.58 -4.50
CA SER A 58 -4.89 4.81 -5.51
C SER A 58 -4.84 3.73 -6.59
N ALA A 59 -5.33 2.52 -6.32
CA ALA A 59 -5.48 1.46 -7.33
C ALA A 59 -6.51 1.81 -8.43
N TYR A 60 -7.43 2.72 -8.16
CA TYR A 60 -8.49 3.12 -9.09
C TYR A 60 -8.19 4.44 -9.81
N ILE A 61 -7.14 5.15 -9.43
CA ILE A 61 -6.67 6.35 -10.12
C ILE A 61 -6.07 5.93 -11.47
N LYS A 62 -6.40 6.68 -12.53
CA LYS A 62 -5.78 6.49 -13.85
C LYS A 62 -4.31 6.84 -13.78
N VAL A 63 -3.47 5.91 -14.21
CA VAL A 63 -2.03 6.12 -14.43
C VAL A 63 -1.80 5.93 -15.92
N ASP A 64 -1.08 6.85 -16.55
CA ASP A 64 -0.71 6.70 -17.96
C ASP A 64 0.34 5.60 -18.11
N VAL A 65 -0.15 4.39 -18.39
CA VAL A 65 0.65 3.22 -18.75
C VAL A 65 0.01 2.62 -20.00
N GLU A 66 0.79 2.51 -21.07
CA GLU A 66 0.32 2.05 -22.39
C GLU A 66 -0.10 0.56 -22.37
N GLU A 67 0.45 -0.24 -21.46
CA GLU A 67 0.16 -1.67 -21.37
C GLU A 67 -0.93 -1.99 -20.35
N MET A 68 -1.98 -2.70 -20.80
CA MET A 68 -3.07 -3.20 -19.94
C MET A 68 -2.55 -4.04 -18.75
N PHE A 69 -1.53 -4.87 -18.98
CA PHE A 69 -0.88 -5.66 -17.93
C PHE A 69 -0.13 -4.77 -16.93
N GLY A 70 0.50 -3.69 -17.39
CA GLY A 70 1.14 -2.71 -16.53
C GLY A 70 0.15 -2.00 -15.61
N LEU A 71 -1.03 -1.65 -16.13
CA LEU A 71 -2.12 -1.11 -15.32
C LEU A 71 -2.57 -2.10 -14.25
N ILE A 72 -2.83 -3.35 -14.62
CA ILE A 72 -3.25 -4.39 -13.66
C ILE A 72 -2.18 -4.58 -12.58
N ALA A 73 -0.91 -4.66 -12.95
CA ALA A 73 0.20 -4.77 -12.01
C ALA A 73 0.23 -3.61 -11.00
N LEU A 74 0.05 -2.37 -11.46
CA LEU A 74 -0.02 -1.21 -10.58
C LEU A 74 -1.20 -1.27 -9.59
N LYS A 75 -2.36 -1.74 -10.05
CA LYS A 75 -3.52 -1.93 -9.16
C LYS A 75 -3.24 -2.97 -8.10
N VAL A 76 -2.70 -4.12 -8.50
CA VAL A 76 -2.33 -5.21 -7.58
C VAL A 76 -1.34 -4.69 -6.54
N VAL A 77 -0.30 -3.96 -6.94
CA VAL A 77 0.71 -3.42 -6.02
C VAL A 77 0.11 -2.42 -5.03
N ASN A 78 -0.81 -1.57 -5.48
CA ASN A 78 -1.54 -0.63 -4.62
C ASN A 78 -2.38 -1.36 -3.57
N ILE A 79 -3.12 -2.39 -3.98
CA ILE A 79 -3.92 -3.22 -3.07
C ILE A 79 -3.01 -3.98 -2.10
N SER A 80 -1.92 -4.59 -2.58
CA SER A 80 -0.93 -5.28 -1.76
C SER A 80 -0.33 -4.36 -0.69
N CYS A 81 -0.04 -3.10 -1.04
CA CYS A 81 0.46 -2.12 -0.09
C CYS A 81 -0.59 -1.77 0.98
N ALA A 82 -1.87 -1.66 0.61
CA ALA A 82 -2.96 -1.43 1.56
C ALA A 82 -3.09 -2.59 2.56
N VAL A 83 -3.09 -3.83 2.06
CA VAL A 83 -3.15 -5.05 2.89
C VAL A 83 -1.96 -5.14 3.84
N CYS A 84 -0.76 -4.78 3.36
CA CYS A 84 0.46 -4.74 4.15
C CYS A 84 0.40 -3.69 5.29
N VAL A 85 -0.15 -2.51 5.04
CA VAL A 85 -0.36 -1.50 6.09
C VAL A 85 -1.36 -2.00 7.14
N LEU A 86 -2.43 -2.67 6.71
CA LEU A 86 -3.40 -3.25 7.64
C LEU A 86 -2.79 -4.40 8.48
N SER A 87 -1.94 -5.23 7.89
CA SER A 87 -1.29 -6.30 8.66
C SER A 87 -0.35 -5.73 9.73
N LEU A 88 0.40 -4.66 9.41
CA LEU A 88 1.21 -3.93 10.38
C LEU A 88 0.34 -3.36 11.51
N LEU A 89 -0.81 -2.77 11.17
CA LEU A 89 -1.73 -2.23 12.17
C LEU A 89 -2.25 -3.31 13.11
N PHE A 90 -2.76 -4.42 12.56
CA PHE A 90 -3.24 -5.56 13.34
C PHE A 90 -2.17 -6.09 14.29
N LYS A 91 -0.92 -6.13 13.82
CA LYS A 91 0.19 -6.53 14.65
C LYS A 91 0.47 -5.55 15.78
N THR A 92 0.58 -4.26 15.47
CA THR A 92 0.89 -3.23 16.48
C THR A 92 -0.14 -3.12 17.57
N LEU A 93 -1.41 -3.29 17.23
CA LEU A 93 -2.52 -3.20 18.17
C LEU A 93 -2.83 -4.55 18.83
N ALA A 94 -2.05 -5.60 18.54
CA ALA A 94 -2.28 -6.96 19.02
C ALA A 94 -3.73 -7.44 18.82
N LEU A 95 -4.31 -7.12 17.66
CA LEU A 95 -5.69 -7.49 17.34
C LEU A 95 -5.81 -8.99 17.11
N GLU A 96 -7.00 -9.53 17.33
CA GLU A 96 -7.31 -10.92 17.03
C GLU A 96 -7.07 -11.21 15.54
N GLY A 97 -6.40 -12.34 15.26
CA GLY A 97 -6.01 -12.71 13.89
C GLY A 97 -4.77 -12.02 13.34
N ALA A 98 -3.99 -11.29 14.17
CA ALA A 98 -2.75 -10.62 13.73
C ALA A 98 -1.75 -11.55 13.02
N GLN A 99 -1.61 -12.80 13.46
CA GLN A 99 -0.72 -13.79 12.81
C GLN A 99 -1.18 -14.17 11.40
N HIS A 100 -2.48 -14.35 11.18
CA HIS A 100 -3.03 -14.63 9.86
C HIS A 100 -2.88 -13.40 8.94
N MET A 101 -3.17 -12.21 9.45
CA MET A 101 -2.98 -10.97 8.71
C MET A 101 -1.51 -10.71 8.37
N MET A 102 -0.58 -11.06 9.26
CA MET A 102 0.86 -10.99 9.00
C MET A 102 1.25 -11.81 7.77
N LEU A 103 0.81 -13.06 7.69
CA LEU A 103 1.08 -13.94 6.55
C LEU A 103 0.46 -13.40 5.26
N VAL A 104 -0.80 -12.96 5.33
CA VAL A 104 -1.50 -12.39 4.17
C VAL A 104 -0.79 -11.12 3.69
N GLY A 105 -0.39 -10.25 4.60
CA GLY A 105 0.32 -9.01 4.29
C GLY A 105 1.71 -9.25 3.70
N SER A 106 2.48 -10.18 4.27
CA SER A 106 3.84 -10.50 3.78
C SER A 106 3.80 -11.16 2.40
N LEU A 107 2.87 -12.09 2.16
CA LEU A 107 2.66 -12.70 0.84
C LEU A 107 2.17 -11.67 -0.19
N SER A 108 1.26 -10.79 0.21
CA SER A 108 0.72 -9.74 -0.66
C SER A 108 1.80 -8.76 -1.09
N ILE A 109 2.66 -8.30 -0.16
CA ILE A 109 3.73 -7.37 -0.50
C ILE A 109 4.84 -8.05 -1.31
N ALA A 110 5.20 -9.30 -0.98
CA ALA A 110 6.21 -10.05 -1.73
C ALA A 110 5.78 -10.28 -3.20
N SER A 111 4.54 -10.73 -3.41
CA SER A 111 3.97 -10.88 -4.75
C SER A 111 3.86 -9.55 -5.49
N GLY A 112 3.46 -8.48 -4.80
CA GLY A 112 3.43 -7.12 -5.36
C GLY A 112 4.81 -6.64 -5.83
N VAL A 113 5.85 -6.82 -5.01
CA VAL A 113 7.24 -6.47 -5.35
C VAL A 113 7.71 -7.26 -6.56
N LEU A 114 7.46 -8.58 -6.61
CA LEU A 114 7.87 -9.41 -7.75
C LEU A 114 7.18 -8.97 -9.05
N ILE A 115 5.88 -8.70 -9.00
CA ILE A 115 5.10 -8.27 -10.17
C ILE A 115 5.61 -6.92 -10.70
N ILE A 116 5.79 -5.93 -9.82
CA ILE A 116 6.25 -4.59 -10.26
C ILE A 116 7.69 -4.61 -10.75
N LEU A 117 8.54 -5.44 -10.14
CA LEU A 117 9.92 -5.65 -10.59
C LEU A 117 9.94 -6.28 -11.98
N ALA A 118 9.14 -7.33 -12.21
CA ALA A 118 9.05 -7.98 -13.51
C ALA A 118 8.55 -7.01 -14.60
N MET A 119 7.54 -6.19 -14.28
CA MET A 119 7.04 -5.18 -15.22
C MET A 119 8.07 -4.07 -15.48
N TRP A 120 8.79 -3.63 -14.45
CA TRP A 120 9.85 -2.63 -14.59
C TRP A 120 11.01 -3.14 -15.44
N VAL A 121 11.45 -4.39 -15.26
CA VAL A 121 12.50 -5.00 -16.08
C VAL A 121 12.05 -5.15 -17.53
N LYS A 122 10.80 -5.54 -17.78
CA LYS A 122 10.27 -5.75 -19.13
C LYS A 122 10.08 -4.44 -19.90
N SER A 123 9.51 -3.42 -19.26
CA SER A 123 9.09 -2.18 -19.92
C SER A 123 10.12 -1.05 -19.80
N GLN A 124 11.07 -1.14 -18.84
CA GLN A 124 12.01 -0.08 -18.45
C GLN A 124 11.35 1.30 -18.18
N ASN A 125 10.04 1.33 -17.99
CA ASN A 125 9.30 2.55 -17.77
C ASN A 125 9.55 3.08 -16.34
N ARG A 126 10.04 4.31 -16.25
CA ARG A 126 10.33 4.99 -14.96
C ARG A 126 9.08 5.22 -14.11
N ASN A 127 7.88 5.16 -14.69
CA ASN A 127 6.62 5.31 -13.96
C ASN A 127 6.38 4.20 -12.91
N TYR A 128 7.02 3.03 -13.05
CA TYR A 128 6.93 1.94 -12.06
C TYR A 128 7.82 2.14 -10.83
N LEU A 129 8.87 2.96 -10.97
CA LEU A 129 9.90 3.18 -9.96
C LEU A 129 9.36 3.68 -8.61
N PRO A 130 8.45 4.67 -8.52
CA PRO A 130 7.89 5.10 -7.23
C PRO A 130 7.10 3.99 -6.53
N PHE A 131 6.39 3.14 -7.29
CA PHE A 131 5.64 2.02 -6.72
C PHE A 131 6.57 0.91 -6.21
N LEU A 132 7.66 0.65 -6.94
CA LEU A 132 8.68 -0.31 -6.52
C LEU A 132 9.37 0.15 -5.23
N ILE A 133 9.81 1.41 -5.16
CA ILE A 133 10.43 1.98 -3.95
C ILE A 133 9.47 1.84 -2.75
N ARG A 134 8.21 2.23 -2.92
CA ARG A 134 7.19 2.12 -1.87
C ARG A 134 7.02 0.67 -1.39
N ALA A 135 6.87 -0.26 -2.32
CA ALA A 135 6.67 -1.66 -1.99
C ALA A 135 7.88 -2.26 -1.27
N LEU A 136 9.10 -1.84 -1.64
CA LEU A 136 10.34 -2.23 -0.95
C LEU A 136 10.42 -1.64 0.47
N ILE A 137 10.08 -0.36 0.66
CA ILE A 137 10.07 0.27 1.98
C ILE A 137 9.08 -0.43 2.90
N LEU A 138 7.85 -0.66 2.43
CA LEU A 138 6.83 -1.39 3.20
C LEU A 138 7.29 -2.82 3.48
N GLY A 139 7.81 -3.53 2.48
CA GLY A 139 8.35 -4.88 2.65
C GLY A 139 9.48 -4.94 3.68
N PHE A 140 10.37 -3.95 3.70
CA PHE A 140 11.43 -3.85 4.68
C PHE A 140 10.89 -3.60 6.10
N ILE A 141 9.95 -2.67 6.27
CA ILE A 141 9.30 -2.40 7.57
C ILE A 141 8.58 -3.66 8.06
N THR A 142 7.80 -4.31 7.20
CA THR A 142 7.13 -5.58 7.46
C THR A 142 8.12 -6.66 7.89
N GLY A 143 9.20 -6.86 7.14
CA GLY A 143 10.24 -7.83 7.49
C GLY A 143 10.86 -7.53 8.85
N TRP A 144 11.13 -6.26 9.14
CA TRP A 144 11.70 -5.83 10.42
C TRP A 144 10.78 -6.08 11.61
N VAL A 145 9.49 -5.75 11.47
CA VAL A 145 8.47 -5.88 12.52
C VAL A 145 8.17 -7.34 12.82
N PHE A 146 8.16 -8.20 11.79
CA PHE A 146 7.80 -9.60 11.92
C PHE A 146 9.00 -10.55 12.11
N LEU A 147 10.24 -10.06 11.95
CA LEU A 147 11.47 -10.82 12.18
C LEU A 147 11.52 -11.59 13.51
N PRO A 148 11.18 -10.98 14.68
CA PRO A 148 11.28 -11.68 15.95
C PRO A 148 10.34 -12.89 16.03
N GLU A 149 9.11 -12.79 15.53
CA GLU A 149 8.16 -13.91 15.53
C GLU A 149 8.55 -15.02 14.56
N ILE A 150 9.09 -14.68 13.39
CA ILE A 150 9.59 -15.67 12.43
C ILE A 150 10.73 -16.46 13.08
N ARG A 151 11.60 -15.79 13.85
CA ARG A 151 12.68 -16.43 14.59
C ARG A 151 12.17 -17.38 15.69
N GLU A 152 11.12 -16.99 16.40
CA GLU A 152 10.49 -17.84 17.42
C GLU A 152 9.80 -19.07 16.83
N MET A 153 9.23 -18.99 15.63
CA MET A 153 8.61 -20.15 14.95
C MET A 153 9.62 -21.16 14.39
N MET A 154 10.87 -20.74 14.19
CA MET A 154 11.96 -21.58 13.66
C MET A 154 12.86 -22.18 14.75
N ALA A 155 12.68 -21.78 16.01
CA ALA A 155 13.41 -22.28 17.17
C ALA A 155 12.65 -23.45 17.83
#